data_AF-A0A2W6CAX2-F1
#
_entry.id   AF-A0A2W6CAX2-F1
#
_cell.length_a   1.000
_cell.length_b   1.000
_cell.length_c   1.000
_cell.angle_alpha   90.00
_cell.angle_beta   90.00
_cell.angle_gamma   90.00
#
_symmetry.space_group_name_H-M   'P 1'
#
loop_
_entity.id
_entity.type
_entity.pdbx_description
1 polymer ?
#
loop_
_entity_poly.entity_id
_entity_poly.type
_entity_poly.pdbx_seq_one_letter_code
_entity_poly.pdbx_strand_id
1 'polypeptide(L)'
;MPAALRHLQRTLAAIAVVIVVLLGTNVTARSAGDLQGQIDSGRSAAASLQSAIVADSARIRATTGGLRDAQRRLAGLQSELGVREAQLRSVQAALLAARNHLVALENRLRLASQALKANLVAAYEGSQPDAVSMILEAHGFSDLLERMSFLQRIGQQDAVVIGATRTARAAVSRQATTLASLEQRDRGLTDQVLSQRNQVAALQAALLK
;
A
#
# COMPACT_ATOMS: atom_id res chain seq x y z
N MET A 1 -10.53 -35.94 -5.24
CA MET A 1 -12.00 -35.84 -5.12
C MET A 1 -12.68 -37.22 -5.23
N PRO A 2 -12.77 -38.03 -4.15
CA PRO A 2 -13.57 -39.26 -4.17
C PRO A 2 -14.66 -39.34 -3.08
N ALA A 3 -14.84 -38.31 -2.24
CA ALA A 3 -15.76 -38.38 -1.09
C ALA A 3 -17.24 -38.15 -1.45
N ALA A 4 -17.54 -37.36 -2.49
CA ALA A 4 -18.91 -36.97 -2.84
C ALA A 4 -19.76 -38.13 -3.42
N LEU A 5 -19.14 -39.10 -4.11
CA LEU A 5 -19.88 -40.24 -4.68
C LEU A 5 -20.36 -41.25 -3.63
N ARG A 6 -19.67 -41.37 -2.48
CA ARG A 6 -20.05 -42.33 -1.42
C ARG A 6 -21.30 -41.90 -0.65
N HIS A 7 -21.54 -40.59 -0.54
CA HIS A 7 -22.74 -40.08 0.14
C HIS A 7 -24.00 -40.21 -0.73
N LEU A 8 -23.87 -40.04 -2.06
CA LEU A 8 -24.97 -40.23 -3.00
C LEU A 8 -25.41 -41.71 -3.10
N GLN A 9 -24.46 -42.64 -3.02
CA GLN A 9 -24.76 -44.08 -2.99
C GLN A 9 -25.39 -44.53 -1.66
N ARG A 10 -25.01 -43.90 -0.54
CA ARG A 10 -25.60 -44.18 0.79
C ARG A 10 -27.03 -43.68 0.92
N THR A 11 -27.37 -42.55 0.30
CA THR A 11 -28.76 -42.03 0.32
C THR A 11 -29.68 -42.82 -0.61
N LEU A 12 -29.19 -43.29 -1.76
CA LEU A 12 -29.95 -44.19 -2.65
C LEU A 12 -30.25 -45.55 -2.00
N ALA A 13 -29.30 -46.12 -1.25
CA ALA A 13 -29.51 -47.39 -0.55
C ALA A 13 -30.53 -47.28 0.61
N ALA A 14 -30.60 -46.13 1.29
CA ALA A 14 -31.57 -45.91 2.37
C ALA A 14 -33.02 -45.82 1.87
N ILE A 15 -33.23 -45.30 0.65
CA ILE A 15 -34.57 -45.21 0.02
C ILE A 15 -35.04 -46.60 -0.45
N ALA A 16 -34.14 -47.46 -0.93
CA ALA A 16 -34.48 -48.81 -1.35
C ALA A 16 -34.92 -49.73 -0.19
N VAL A 17 -34.34 -49.56 1.01
CA VAL A 17 -34.70 -50.39 2.19
C VAL A 17 -36.09 -50.05 2.74
N VAL A 18 -36.54 -48.80 2.64
CA VAL A 18 -37.90 -48.41 3.07
C VAL A 18 -38.98 -48.98 2.14
N ILE A 19 -38.67 -49.18 0.85
CA ILE A 19 -39.64 -49.74 -0.11
C ILE A 19 -39.75 -51.27 0.03
N VAL A 20 -38.66 -51.98 0.37
CA VAL A 20 -38.69 -53.46 0.48
C VAL A 20 -39.29 -53.93 1.81
N VAL A 21 -39.21 -53.15 2.90
CA VAL A 21 -39.86 -53.50 4.18
C VAL A 21 -41.39 -53.36 4.12
N LEU A 22 -41.96 -52.68 3.10
CA LEU A 22 -43.41 -52.56 2.93
C LEU A 22 -44.08 -53.72 2.17
N LEU A 23 -43.33 -54.65 1.57
CA LEU A 23 -43.90 -55.69 0.69
C LEU A 23 -44.03 -57.09 1.32
N GLY A 24 -43.63 -57.29 2.58
CA GLY A 24 -43.45 -58.64 3.11
C GLY A 24 -43.83 -58.87 4.56
N THR A 25 -45.05 -58.53 5.00
CA THR A 25 -45.67 -59.17 6.19
C THR A 25 -47.20 -59.01 6.20
N ASN A 26 -47.91 -60.15 6.20
CA ASN A 26 -49.26 -60.42 6.69
C ASN A 26 -50.46 -59.60 6.16
N VAL A 27 -51.28 -60.28 5.34
CA VAL A 27 -52.64 -59.89 4.95
C VAL A 27 -53.60 -60.27 6.08
N THR A 28 -53.75 -59.39 7.08
CA THR A 28 -54.97 -59.30 7.89
C THR A 28 -55.87 -58.24 7.25
N ALA A 29 -57.20 -58.46 7.25
CA ALA A 29 -58.16 -57.54 6.67
C ALA A 29 -58.03 -56.14 7.32
N ARG A 30 -57.34 -55.22 6.62
CA ARG A 30 -57.18 -53.83 7.05
C ARG A 30 -58.54 -53.17 6.98
N SER A 31 -59.03 -52.67 8.12
CA SER A 31 -60.28 -51.92 8.17
C SER A 31 -60.13 -50.62 7.36
N ALA A 32 -61.23 -50.06 6.84
CA ALA A 32 -61.19 -48.77 6.14
C ALA A 32 -60.56 -47.66 7.00
N GLY A 33 -60.63 -47.77 8.33
CA GLY A 33 -59.97 -46.87 9.28
C GLY A 33 -58.44 -46.98 9.28
N ASP A 34 -57.86 -48.18 9.10
CA ASP A 34 -56.41 -48.36 9.04
C ASP A 34 -55.81 -47.80 7.75
N LEU A 35 -56.57 -47.88 6.65
CA LEU A 35 -56.18 -47.30 5.36
C LEU A 35 -56.27 -45.76 5.42
N GLN A 36 -57.33 -45.23 6.05
CA GLN A 36 -57.50 -43.80 6.27
C GLN A 36 -56.38 -43.23 7.15
N GLY A 37 -56.00 -43.91 8.24
CA GLY A 37 -54.87 -43.51 9.08
C GLY A 37 -53.51 -43.54 8.36
N GLN A 38 -53.30 -44.48 7.43
CA GLN A 38 -52.10 -44.51 6.58
C GLN A 38 -52.08 -43.35 5.57
N ILE A 39 -53.23 -42.97 5.03
CA ILE A 39 -53.35 -41.81 4.13
C ILE A 39 -53.10 -40.51 4.89
N ASP A 40 -53.66 -40.37 6.09
CA ASP A 40 -53.52 -39.16 6.89
C ASP A 40 -52.08 -38.99 7.43
N SER A 41 -51.44 -40.08 7.86
CA SER A 41 -50.01 -40.06 8.22
C SER A 41 -49.10 -39.76 7.03
N GLY A 42 -49.40 -40.31 5.84
CA GLY A 42 -48.71 -39.98 4.60
C GLY A 42 -48.85 -38.50 4.22
N ARG A 43 -50.04 -37.92 4.37
CA ARG A 43 -50.30 -36.49 4.15
C ARG A 43 -49.54 -35.61 5.14
N SER A 44 -49.52 -35.96 6.42
CA SER A 44 -48.74 -35.24 7.44
C SER A 44 -47.23 -35.32 7.17
N ALA A 45 -46.72 -36.49 6.77
CA ALA A 45 -45.31 -36.64 6.39
C ALA A 45 -44.94 -35.80 5.16
N ALA A 46 -45.81 -35.77 4.15
CA ALA A 46 -45.62 -34.93 2.96
C ALA A 46 -45.63 -33.42 3.30
N ALA A 47 -46.55 -32.98 4.18
CA ALA A 47 -46.61 -31.60 4.65
C ALA A 47 -45.35 -31.19 5.44
N SER A 48 -44.83 -32.10 6.29
CA SER A 48 -43.58 -31.89 7.03
C SER A 48 -42.37 -31.77 6.10
N LEU A 49 -42.26 -32.64 5.09
CA LEU A 49 -41.20 -32.59 4.09
C LEU A 49 -41.25 -31.28 3.27
N GLN A 50 -42.45 -30.85 2.87
CA GLN A 50 -42.63 -29.59 2.16
C GLN A 50 -42.18 -28.38 3.01
N SER A 51 -42.49 -28.38 4.31
CA SER A 51 -42.03 -27.35 5.25
C SER A 51 -40.50 -27.32 5.35
N ALA A 52 -39.86 -28.50 5.45
CA ALA A 52 -38.40 -28.62 5.47
C ALA A 52 -37.76 -28.08 4.18
N ILE A 53 -38.32 -28.38 3.00
CA ILE A 53 -37.84 -27.87 1.70
C ILE A 53 -37.93 -26.34 1.64
N VAL A 54 -39.02 -25.74 2.14
CA VAL A 54 -39.18 -24.28 2.18
C VAL A 54 -38.14 -23.65 3.11
N ALA A 55 -37.92 -24.23 4.28
CA ALA A 55 -36.91 -23.77 5.23
C ALA A 55 -35.48 -23.89 4.66
N ASP A 56 -35.16 -25.01 4.03
CA ASP A 56 -33.86 -25.23 3.37
C ASP A 56 -33.68 -24.29 2.18
N SER A 57 -34.72 -24.05 1.39
CA SER A 57 -34.69 -23.08 0.28
C SER A 57 -34.42 -21.66 0.78
N ALA A 58 -35.04 -21.26 1.91
CA ALA A 58 -34.77 -19.98 2.54
C ALA A 58 -33.33 -19.88 3.05
N ARG A 59 -32.81 -20.96 3.65
CA ARG A 59 -31.42 -21.06 4.11
C ARG A 59 -30.43 -20.95 2.95
N ILE A 60 -30.65 -21.68 1.85
CA ILE A 60 -29.83 -21.63 0.64
C ILE A 60 -29.82 -20.21 0.06
N ARG A 61 -30.97 -19.54 -0.03
CA ARG A 61 -31.06 -18.15 -0.50
C ARG A 61 -30.28 -17.20 0.39
N ALA A 62 -30.41 -17.31 1.71
CA ALA A 62 -29.67 -16.49 2.67
C ALA A 62 -28.15 -16.71 2.54
N THR A 63 -27.70 -17.97 2.47
CA THR A 63 -26.28 -18.30 2.29
C THR A 63 -25.74 -17.83 0.93
N THR A 64 -26.52 -18.00 -0.15
CA THR A 64 -26.13 -17.53 -1.50
C THR A 64 -26.03 -16.01 -1.56
N GLY A 65 -26.97 -15.30 -0.91
CA GLY A 65 -26.91 -13.85 -0.76
C GLY A 65 -25.66 -13.40 -0.02
N GLY A 66 -25.41 -13.97 1.17
CA GLY A 66 -24.22 -13.69 1.96
C GLY A 66 -22.90 -13.98 1.21
N LEU A 67 -22.83 -15.07 0.45
CA LEU A 67 -21.68 -15.39 -0.40
C LEU A 67 -21.44 -14.33 -1.47
N ARG A 68 -22.48 -13.90 -2.19
CA ARG A 68 -22.37 -12.85 -3.20
C ARG A 68 -21.90 -11.53 -2.59
N ASP A 69 -22.41 -11.18 -1.41
CA ASP A 69 -22.03 -9.96 -0.70
C ASP A 69 -20.56 -10.00 -0.25
N ALA A 70 -20.11 -11.14 0.29
CA ALA A 70 -18.72 -11.36 0.67
C ALA A 70 -17.78 -11.32 -0.55
N GLN A 71 -18.20 -11.89 -1.69
CA GLN A 71 -17.45 -11.81 -2.96
C GLN A 71 -17.35 -10.37 -3.47
N ARG A 72 -18.43 -9.58 -3.43
CA ARG A 72 -18.39 -8.15 -3.79
C ARG A 72 -17.46 -7.36 -2.89
N ARG A 73 -17.50 -7.63 -1.58
CA ARG A 73 -16.60 -7.01 -0.60
C ARG A 73 -15.14 -7.39 -0.86
N LEU A 74 -14.87 -8.66 -1.17
CA LEU A 74 -13.52 -9.13 -1.52
C LEU A 74 -12.99 -8.41 -2.77
N ALA A 75 -13.79 -8.32 -3.83
CA ALA A 75 -13.41 -7.62 -5.06
C ALA A 75 -13.12 -6.12 -4.79
N GLY A 76 -13.94 -5.46 -3.96
CA GLY A 76 -13.70 -4.08 -3.52
C GLY A 76 -12.37 -3.93 -2.78
N LEU A 77 -12.09 -4.81 -1.80
CA LEU A 77 -10.84 -4.79 -1.04
C LEU A 77 -9.60 -5.08 -1.92
N GLN A 78 -9.72 -5.99 -2.89
CA GLN A 78 -8.64 -6.29 -3.84
C GLN A 78 -8.36 -5.10 -4.77
N SER A 79 -9.40 -4.41 -5.23
CA SER A 79 -9.25 -3.19 -6.03
C SER A 79 -8.54 -2.09 -5.25
N GLU A 80 -8.95 -1.86 -3.99
CA GLU A 80 -8.33 -0.87 -3.12
C GLU A 80 -6.87 -1.22 -2.82
N LEU A 81 -6.57 -2.51 -2.58
CA LEU A 81 -5.21 -2.99 -2.42
C LEU A 81 -4.34 -2.67 -3.65
N GLY A 82 -4.84 -2.92 -4.86
CA GLY A 82 -4.12 -2.62 -6.10
C GLY A 82 -3.80 -1.12 -6.25
N VAL A 83 -4.73 -0.25 -5.85
CA VAL A 83 -4.50 1.21 -5.83
C VAL A 83 -3.41 1.58 -4.83
N ARG A 84 -3.44 1.01 -3.62
CA ARG A 84 -2.41 1.27 -2.59
C ARG A 84 -1.03 0.75 -2.99
N GLU A 85 -0.96 -0.42 -3.61
CA GLU A 85 0.30 -0.97 -4.13
C GLU A 85 0.88 -0.07 -5.25
N ALA A 86 0.03 0.49 -6.11
CA ALA A 86 0.46 1.47 -7.10
C ALA A 86 0.97 2.77 -6.46
N GLN A 87 0.29 3.28 -5.43
CA GLN A 87 0.74 4.44 -4.65
C GLN A 87 2.09 4.18 -3.96
N LEU A 88 2.27 3.01 -3.34
CA LEU A 88 3.51 2.60 -2.70
C LEU A 88 4.67 2.60 -3.71
N ARG A 89 4.49 1.97 -4.87
CA ARG A 89 5.51 1.97 -5.94
C ARG A 89 5.86 3.38 -6.41
N SER A 90 4.87 4.26 -6.53
CA SER A 90 5.09 5.66 -6.89
C SER A 90 5.92 6.41 -5.84
N VAL A 91 5.59 6.25 -4.56
CA VAL A 91 6.35 6.85 -3.45
C VAL A 91 7.77 6.30 -3.39
N GLN A 92 7.97 5.00 -3.59
CA GLN A 92 9.30 4.37 -3.63
C GLN A 92 10.15 4.92 -4.78
N ALA A 93 9.57 5.10 -5.96
CA ALA A 93 10.25 5.73 -7.10
C ALA A 93 10.63 7.19 -6.78
N ALA A 94 9.72 7.96 -6.18
CA ALA A 94 9.99 9.33 -5.76
C ALA A 94 11.09 9.41 -4.70
N LEU A 95 11.15 8.44 -3.79
CA LEU A 95 12.14 8.33 -2.74
C LEU A 95 13.54 8.05 -3.31
N LEU A 96 13.65 7.13 -4.28
CA LEU A 96 14.91 6.89 -5.00
C LEU A 96 15.39 8.15 -5.76
N ALA A 97 14.47 8.82 -6.47
CA ALA A 97 14.79 10.07 -7.15
C ALA A 97 15.24 11.16 -6.17
N ALA A 98 14.57 11.27 -5.02
CA ALA A 98 14.90 12.23 -3.98
C ALA A 98 16.28 11.97 -3.35
N ARG A 99 16.64 10.70 -3.12
CA ARG A 99 17.98 10.30 -2.65
C ARG A 99 19.07 10.66 -3.65
N ASN A 100 18.86 10.35 -4.93
CA ASN A 100 19.82 10.71 -5.99
C ASN A 100 20.01 12.23 -6.08
N HIS A 101 18.92 12.99 -5.98
CA HIS A 101 18.98 14.45 -5.98
C HIS A 101 19.73 14.99 -4.75
N LEU A 102 19.51 14.40 -3.57
CA LEU A 102 20.23 14.79 -2.35
C LEU A 102 21.75 14.61 -2.51
N VAL A 103 22.20 13.46 -3.03
CA VAL A 103 23.62 13.20 -3.30
C VAL A 103 24.21 14.23 -4.28
N ALA A 104 23.46 14.61 -5.31
CA ALA A 104 23.90 15.66 -6.23
C ALA A 104 24.03 17.03 -5.55
N LEU A 105 23.09 17.38 -4.67
CA LEU A 105 23.14 18.64 -3.90
C LEU A 105 24.28 18.64 -2.87
N GLU A 106 24.52 17.53 -2.19
CA GLU A 106 25.64 17.37 -1.24
C GLU A 106 26.99 17.54 -1.95
N ASN A 107 27.14 16.99 -3.16
CA ASN A 107 28.33 17.19 -3.97
C ASN A 107 28.52 18.67 -4.36
N ARG A 108 27.45 19.36 -4.78
CA ARG A 108 27.50 20.81 -5.05
C ARG A 108 27.88 21.61 -3.81
N LEU A 109 27.33 21.26 -2.65
CA LEU A 109 27.67 21.90 -1.39
C LEU A 109 29.14 21.68 -1.02
N ARG A 110 29.67 20.47 -1.22
CA ARG A 110 31.08 20.17 -0.99
C ARG A 110 31.99 21.04 -1.87
N LEU A 111 31.68 21.15 -3.16
CA LEU A 111 32.43 22.01 -4.09
C LEU A 111 32.36 23.49 -3.69
N ALA A 112 31.17 24.00 -3.36
CA ALA A 112 30.99 25.38 -2.93
C ALA A 112 31.75 25.67 -1.62
N SER A 113 31.75 24.72 -0.68
CA SER A 113 32.49 24.83 0.58
C SER A 113 34.01 24.80 0.38
N GLN A 114 34.51 24.02 -0.60
CA GLN A 114 35.92 24.02 -0.96
C GLN A 114 36.35 25.36 -1.58
N ALA A 115 35.55 25.91 -2.50
CA ALA A 115 35.79 27.24 -3.06
C ALA A 115 35.78 28.32 -1.97
N LEU A 116 34.82 28.28 -1.04
CA LEU A 116 34.77 29.20 0.08
C LEU A 116 36.00 29.08 0.98
N LYS A 117 36.44 27.86 1.29
CA LYS A 117 37.67 27.64 2.06
C LYS A 117 38.89 28.22 1.36
N ALA A 118 39.03 28.00 0.05
CA ALA A 118 40.15 28.54 -0.73
C ALA A 118 40.16 30.07 -0.71
N ASN A 119 39.01 30.71 -0.87
CA ASN A 119 38.90 32.18 -0.77
C ASN A 119 39.26 32.68 0.63
N LEU A 120 38.80 32.02 1.69
CA LEU A 120 39.14 32.42 3.06
C LEU A 120 40.64 32.31 3.36
N VAL A 121 41.30 31.26 2.85
CA VAL A 121 42.75 31.11 2.98
C VAL A 121 43.48 32.19 2.18
N ALA A 122 43.08 32.42 0.92
CA ALA A 122 43.68 33.46 0.08
C ALA A 122 43.51 34.86 0.68
N ALA A 123 42.36 35.16 1.27
CA ALA A 123 42.12 36.42 1.97
C ALA A 123 42.97 36.57 3.24
N TYR A 124 43.26 35.47 3.95
CA TYR A 124 44.09 35.46 5.15
C TYR A 124 45.58 35.57 4.83
N GLU A 125 46.08 34.78 3.89
CA GLU A 125 47.50 34.76 3.49
C GLU A 125 47.87 36.01 2.69
N GLY A 126 46.94 36.49 1.86
CA GLY A 126 47.13 37.62 0.94
C GLY A 126 47.03 39.00 1.58
N SER A 127 47.28 39.13 2.89
CA SER A 127 47.41 40.38 3.67
C SER A 127 47.27 41.63 2.80
N GLN A 128 46.05 42.15 2.65
CA GLN A 128 45.83 43.34 1.83
C GLN A 128 46.69 44.47 2.41
N PRO A 129 47.61 45.08 1.63
CA PRO A 129 48.29 46.27 2.13
C PRO A 129 47.23 47.28 2.54
N ASP A 130 47.46 47.98 3.66
CA ASP A 130 46.49 48.94 4.17
C ASP A 130 46.10 49.90 3.04
N ALA A 131 44.79 50.12 2.82
CA ALA A 131 44.30 50.92 1.70
C ALA A 131 44.91 52.34 1.74
N VAL A 132 45.21 52.83 2.95
CA VAL A 132 45.94 54.08 3.18
C VAL A 132 47.41 53.98 2.73
N SER A 133 48.09 52.87 3.03
CA SER A 133 49.47 52.62 2.57
C SER A 133 49.57 52.42 1.05
N MET A 134 48.56 51.84 0.40
CA MET A 134 48.54 51.69 -1.06
C MET A 134 48.35 53.01 -1.82
N ILE A 135 47.63 53.97 -1.25
CA ILE A 135 47.48 55.31 -1.82
C ILE A 135 48.83 56.05 -1.79
N LEU A 136 49.68 55.78 -0.80
CA LEU A 136 51.01 56.36 -0.62
C LEU A 136 52.08 55.76 -1.56
N GLU A 137 51.91 54.52 -2.04
CA GLU A 137 52.87 53.81 -2.91
C GLU A 137 52.50 53.76 -4.41
N ALA A 138 51.28 54.16 -4.79
CA ALA A 138 50.84 54.13 -6.18
C ALA A 138 51.56 55.19 -7.03
N HIS A 139 52.11 54.79 -8.19
CA HIS A 139 52.92 55.67 -9.05
C HIS A 139 52.07 56.61 -9.95
N GLY A 140 50.82 56.88 -9.57
CA GLY A 140 49.89 57.76 -10.30
C GLY A 140 48.42 57.34 -10.21
N PHE A 141 47.51 58.20 -10.70
CA PHE A 141 46.05 58.01 -10.65
C PHE A 141 45.54 56.75 -11.39
N SER A 142 46.23 56.34 -12.46
CA SER A 142 45.83 55.16 -13.26
C SER A 142 46.02 53.84 -12.50
N ASP A 143 47.14 53.68 -11.79
CA ASP A 143 47.46 52.49 -10.98
C ASP A 143 46.48 52.34 -9.81
N LEU A 144 46.06 53.48 -9.22
CA LEU A 144 45.06 53.52 -8.15
C LEU A 144 43.68 53.06 -8.62
N LEU A 145 43.23 53.48 -9.81
CA LEU A 145 41.96 53.03 -10.40
C LEU A 145 41.97 51.54 -10.74
N GLU A 146 43.09 51.03 -11.26
CA GLU A 146 43.23 49.62 -11.63
C GLU A 146 43.19 48.72 -10.37
N ARG A 147 43.90 49.10 -9.31
CA ARG A 147 43.87 48.41 -8.00
C ARG A 147 42.48 48.44 -7.35
N MET A 148 41.78 49.58 -7.39
CA MET A 148 40.40 49.68 -6.89
C MET A 148 39.43 48.78 -7.67
N SER A 149 39.56 48.72 -8.99
CA SER A 149 38.75 47.80 -9.82
C SER A 149 39.04 46.34 -9.50
N PHE A 150 40.29 46.00 -9.17
CA PHE A 150 40.68 44.65 -8.76
C PHE A 150 40.08 44.27 -7.40
N LEU A 151 40.16 45.14 -6.40
CA LEU A 151 39.54 44.91 -5.09
C LEU A 151 38.02 44.76 -5.17
N GLN A 152 37.36 45.59 -5.99
CA GLN A 152 35.91 45.46 -6.24
C GLN A 152 35.57 44.11 -6.88
N ARG A 153 36.35 43.64 -7.86
CA ARG A 153 36.14 42.31 -8.47
C ARG A 153 36.31 41.18 -7.47
N ILE A 154 37.32 41.25 -6.59
CA ILE A 154 37.52 40.25 -5.51
C ILE A 154 36.31 40.24 -4.58
N GLY A 155 35.87 41.40 -4.10
CA GLY A 155 34.71 41.49 -3.20
C GLY A 155 33.43 40.93 -3.81
N GLN A 156 33.20 41.17 -5.11
CA GLN A 156 32.08 40.57 -5.83
C GLN A 156 32.21 39.04 -5.94
N GLN A 157 33.42 38.54 -6.24
CA GLN A 157 33.70 37.10 -6.32
C GLN A 157 33.44 36.39 -4.98
N ASP A 158 33.89 36.98 -3.87
CA ASP A 158 33.68 36.43 -2.53
C ASP A 158 32.20 36.40 -2.14
N ALA A 159 31.46 37.47 -2.44
CA ALA A 159 30.02 37.51 -2.23
C ALA A 159 29.30 36.40 -3.02
N VAL A 160 29.72 36.14 -4.26
CA VAL A 160 29.19 35.04 -5.09
C VAL A 160 29.46 33.67 -4.45
N VAL A 161 30.67 33.42 -3.94
CA VAL A 161 31.03 32.13 -3.34
C VAL A 161 30.29 31.87 -2.03
N ILE A 162 30.15 32.89 -1.17
CA ILE A 162 29.34 32.79 0.05
C ILE A 162 27.87 32.55 -0.30
N GLY A 163 27.33 33.30 -1.26
CA GLY A 163 25.95 33.17 -1.74
C GLY A 163 25.65 31.78 -2.31
N ALA A 164 26.56 31.24 -3.12
CA ALA A 164 26.46 29.90 -3.68
C ALA A 164 26.48 28.82 -2.57
N THR A 165 27.35 28.96 -1.58
CA THR A 165 27.44 28.03 -0.44
C THR A 165 26.16 28.04 0.39
N ARG A 166 25.62 29.23 0.70
CA ARG A 166 24.35 29.37 1.44
C ARG A 166 23.19 28.76 0.68
N THR A 167 23.12 28.99 -0.63
CA THR A 167 22.10 28.43 -1.51
C THR A 167 22.18 26.90 -1.57
N ALA A 168 23.39 26.34 -1.68
CA ALA A 168 23.60 24.90 -1.68
C ALA A 168 23.18 24.26 -0.34
N ARG A 169 23.54 24.86 0.81
CA ARG A 169 23.10 24.39 2.13
C ARG A 169 21.57 24.39 2.26
N ALA A 170 20.93 25.47 1.84
CA ALA A 170 19.48 25.58 1.89
C ALA A 170 18.79 24.53 0.99
N ALA A 171 19.35 24.24 -0.18
CA ALA A 171 18.84 23.21 -1.07
C ALA A 171 18.95 21.80 -0.44
N VAL A 172 20.10 21.44 0.12
CA VAL A 172 20.31 20.16 0.84
C VAL A 172 19.31 20.03 1.99
N SER A 173 19.17 21.07 2.82
CA SER A 173 18.24 21.07 3.95
C SER A 173 16.78 20.85 3.52
N ARG A 174 16.31 21.55 2.49
CA ARG A 174 14.97 21.34 1.93
C ARG A 174 14.79 19.91 1.42
N GLN A 175 15.78 19.41 0.68
CA GLN A 175 15.71 18.07 0.10
C GLN A 175 15.69 16.97 1.18
N ALA A 176 16.45 17.14 2.26
CA ALA A 176 16.42 16.22 3.40
C ALA A 176 15.04 16.16 4.06
N THR A 177 14.38 17.32 4.23
CA THR A 177 12.99 17.37 4.75
C THR A 177 12.00 16.67 3.81
N THR A 178 12.13 16.87 2.49
CA THR A 178 11.31 16.16 1.50
C THR A 178 11.54 14.65 1.58
N LEU A 179 12.80 14.20 1.70
CA LEU A 179 13.13 12.79 1.83
C LEU A 179 12.51 12.17 3.08
N ALA A 180 12.60 12.85 4.24
CA ALA A 180 11.99 12.38 5.48
C ALA A 180 10.47 12.23 5.36
N SER A 181 9.79 13.17 4.70
CA SER A 181 8.34 13.07 4.45
C SER A 181 7.99 11.88 3.56
N LEU A 182 8.78 11.62 2.51
CA LEU A 182 8.59 10.46 1.63
C LEU A 182 8.81 9.14 2.37
N GLU A 183 9.83 9.04 3.21
CA GLU A 183 10.09 7.85 4.04
C GLU A 183 8.96 7.56 5.03
N GLN A 184 8.37 8.59 5.64
CA GLN A 184 7.20 8.42 6.49
C GLN A 184 5.98 7.93 5.71
N ARG A 185 5.76 8.47 4.50
CA ARG A 185 4.67 8.03 3.62
C ARG A 185 4.85 6.59 3.15
N ASP A 186 6.08 6.20 2.80
CA ASP A 186 6.41 4.82 2.37
C ASP A 186 6.11 3.80 3.48
N ARG A 187 6.53 4.08 4.71
CA ARG A 187 6.23 3.22 5.88
C ARG A 187 4.72 3.10 6.11
N GLY A 188 4.01 4.23 6.13
CA GLY A 188 2.56 4.23 6.32
C GLY A 188 1.80 3.47 5.24
N LEU A 189 2.19 3.60 3.98
CA LEU A 189 1.58 2.85 2.87
C LEU A 189 1.91 1.36 2.95
N THR A 190 3.14 1.00 3.34
CA THR A 190 3.56 -0.39 3.53
C THR A 190 2.70 -1.07 4.60
N ASP A 191 2.49 -0.43 5.75
CA ASP A 191 1.66 -0.97 6.83
C ASP A 191 0.20 -1.15 6.40
N GLN A 192 -0.34 -0.19 5.64
CA GLN A 192 -1.69 -0.28 5.09
C GLN A 192 -1.84 -1.44 4.10
N VAL A 193 -0.88 -1.62 3.20
CA VAL A 193 -0.85 -2.72 2.23
C VAL A 193 -0.79 -4.06 2.97
N LEU A 194 0.09 -4.20 3.97
CA LEU A 194 0.19 -5.43 4.77
C LEU A 194 -1.11 -5.76 5.49
N SER A 195 -1.72 -4.78 6.18
CA SER A 195 -2.99 -4.96 6.86
C SER A 195 -4.11 -5.36 5.88
N GLN A 196 -4.19 -4.72 4.73
CA GLN A 196 -5.21 -5.03 3.74
C GLN A 196 -5.02 -6.40 3.09
N ARG A 197 -3.76 -6.82 2.81
CA ARG A 197 -3.46 -8.18 2.35
C ARG A 197 -3.91 -9.23 3.35
N ASN A 198 -3.69 -8.99 4.65
CA ASN A 198 -4.15 -9.89 5.70
C ASN A 198 -5.68 -10.00 5.74
N GLN A 199 -6.39 -8.88 5.57
CA GLN A 199 -7.86 -8.88 5.50
C GLN A 199 -8.39 -9.65 4.28
N VAL A 200 -7.77 -9.44 3.11
CA VAL A 200 -8.09 -10.17 1.87
C VAL A 200 -7.86 -11.67 2.07
N ALA A 201 -6.71 -12.07 2.63
CA ALA A 201 -6.39 -13.46 2.89
C ALA A 201 -7.36 -14.12 3.90
N ALA A 202 -7.73 -13.40 4.97
CA ALA A 202 -8.69 -13.88 5.95
C ALA A 202 -10.08 -14.08 5.34
N LEU A 203 -10.55 -13.15 4.49
CA LEU A 203 -11.83 -13.26 3.79
C LEU A 203 -11.82 -14.40 2.77
N GLN A 204 -10.73 -14.56 2.01
CA GLN A 204 -10.55 -15.68 1.09
C GLN A 204 -10.58 -17.03 1.83
N ALA A 205 -9.88 -17.14 2.96
CA ALA A 205 -9.89 -18.36 3.77
C ALA A 205 -11.28 -18.66 4.35
N ALA A 206 -12.06 -17.64 4.73
CA ALA A 206 -13.43 -17.80 5.20
C ALA A 206 -14.40 -18.26 4.09
N LEU A 207 -14.16 -17.87 2.84
CA LEU A 207 -14.96 -18.28 1.68
C LEU A 207 -14.68 -19.70 1.18
N LEU A 208 -13.53 -20.26 1.55
CA LEU A 208 -13.11 -21.63 1.17
C LEU A 208 -13.51 -22.70 2.19
N LYS A 209 -13.98 -22.30 3.38
CA LYS A 209 -14.49 -23.19 4.43
C LYS A 209 -16.00 -23.40 4.27
#